data_AF-A0A1I1PAA1-F1
#
_entry.id   AF-A0A1I1PAA1-F1
#
_cell.length_a   1.000
_cell.length_b   1.000
_cell.length_c   1.000
_cell.angle_alpha   90.00
_cell.angle_beta   90.00
_cell.angle_gamma   90.00
#
_symmetry.space_group_name_H-M   'P 1'
#
loop_
_entity.id
_entity.type
_entity.pdbx_description
1 polymer ?
#
loop_
_entity_poly.entity_id
_entity_poly.type
_entity_poly.pdbx_seq_one_letter_code
_entity_poly.pdbx_strand_id
1 'polypeptide(L)'
;MTPTLVYLHGIGADHDDAWRDVLDAALRAVGYPGLDGVECRAPKYPNTLRYPSDEHHPLPPQTVRSLTGDARDEVRWRVERATADLERALSAHTAGRMTPLVAETVPAVMKVLPQARRYLEDDATRANTLHRVLAALPESGPILLLAHSLGSILAADLITRLPVDIEVVGMITLGSPAGHLGLHKGSDRLEALREPPPHLAWWLNVWGGADPVTGMRGISHRFPWVLDIGLPNVRHPMANYLGSATVASAVGRALFGSLSGEIAVSEVSLEPQIDDVELHAYLLLTYAYFLAGHLPEKRRSRFRAALEVTRADLTERLGLTDVSEPPDPARLRTLSKSTALLPLLGIATTNPVAPYDVAINTAARREALHDLVIWVGLYSGYSRSLQQALTQASTAIAPTWMDRAWLRPRRPSALSRLDPVELAAIRLVAAELARQREGLDSDPQVYSTLARAESDVLRDRARLVPYSEPRAPAVRLLERQARALARALHVLEKRGLNPTVAARSEERDAGAWSR
;
A
#
# COMPACT_ATOMS: atom_id res chain seq x y z
N MET A 1 23.08 -4.69 18.40
CA MET A 1 24.16 -4.73 17.40
C MET A 1 23.78 -3.81 16.26
N THR A 2 24.72 -3.01 15.75
CA THR A 2 24.49 -2.14 14.58
C THR A 2 24.43 -3.02 13.33
N PRO A 3 23.42 -2.89 12.46
CA PRO A 3 23.34 -3.66 11.22
C PRO A 3 24.51 -3.40 10.26
N THR A 4 24.91 -4.41 9.49
CA THR A 4 25.86 -4.26 8.39
C THR A 4 25.17 -3.56 7.21
N LEU A 5 25.73 -2.46 6.72
CA LEU A 5 25.22 -1.74 5.55
C LEU A 5 25.74 -2.37 4.26
N VAL A 6 24.84 -2.91 3.45
CA VAL A 6 25.17 -3.50 2.14
C VAL A 6 24.70 -2.57 1.03
N TYR A 7 25.64 -2.05 0.25
CA TYR A 7 25.36 -1.17 -0.88
C TYR A 7 25.45 -1.93 -2.22
N LEU A 8 24.33 -2.00 -2.95
CA LEU A 8 24.24 -2.60 -4.28
C LEU A 8 24.13 -1.51 -5.34
N HIS A 9 25.21 -1.31 -6.09
CA HIS A 9 25.35 -0.24 -7.06
C HIS A 9 24.70 -0.56 -8.43
N GLY A 10 24.45 0.50 -9.21
CA GLY A 10 24.04 0.40 -10.61
C GLY A 10 25.21 0.24 -11.58
N ILE A 11 24.94 0.39 -12.88
CA ILE A 11 25.96 0.26 -13.93
C ILE A 11 26.92 1.46 -13.92
N GLY A 12 28.23 1.20 -13.95
CA GLY A 12 29.26 2.25 -14.10
C GLY A 12 29.73 2.89 -12.79
N ALA A 13 29.46 2.26 -11.65
CA ALA A 13 29.98 2.65 -10.34
C ALA A 13 31.31 1.93 -10.00
N ASP A 14 32.07 1.59 -11.04
CA ASP A 14 33.04 0.49 -10.98
C ASP A 14 34.24 0.79 -10.05
N HIS A 15 34.46 2.04 -9.61
CA HIS A 15 35.70 2.41 -8.91
C HIS A 15 35.59 3.43 -7.77
N ASP A 16 34.51 4.21 -7.64
CA ASP A 16 34.47 5.28 -6.64
C ASP A 16 33.51 4.94 -5.51
N ASP A 17 34.03 4.66 -4.31
CA ASP A 17 33.24 4.52 -3.07
C ASP A 17 32.66 5.87 -2.58
N ALA A 18 32.50 6.84 -3.49
CA ALA A 18 31.91 8.17 -3.27
C ALA A 18 30.49 8.11 -2.69
N TRP A 19 29.80 6.98 -2.84
CA TRP A 19 28.51 6.73 -2.17
C TRP A 19 28.62 6.87 -0.65
N ARG A 20 29.75 6.43 -0.07
CA ARG A 20 30.00 6.43 1.37
C ARG A 20 30.14 7.86 1.88
N ASP A 21 30.92 8.69 1.19
CA ASP A 21 31.14 10.08 1.58
C ASP A 21 29.87 10.91 1.49
N VAL A 22 29.08 10.73 0.41
CA VAL A 22 27.80 11.43 0.24
C VAL A 22 26.81 11.03 1.33
N LEU A 23 26.72 9.72 1.64
CA LEU A 23 25.80 9.22 2.65
C LEU A 23 26.23 9.61 4.07
N ASP A 24 27.53 9.56 4.38
CA ASP A 24 28.07 9.99 5.68
C ASP A 24 27.76 11.46 5.95
N ALA A 25 28.03 12.33 4.97
CA ALA A 25 27.72 13.75 5.07
C ALA A 25 26.21 14.00 5.28
N ALA A 26 25.36 13.27 4.54
CA ALA A 26 23.92 13.40 4.65
C ALA A 26 23.38 12.90 6.00
N LEU A 27 23.93 11.80 6.54
CA LEU A 27 23.59 11.26 7.87
C LEU A 27 23.89 12.27 8.97
N ARG A 28 25.08 12.87 8.94
CA ARG A 28 25.46 13.93 9.89
C ARG A 28 24.54 15.14 9.78
N ALA A 29 24.16 15.53 8.56
CA ALA A 29 23.29 16.67 8.32
C ALA A 29 21.88 16.51 8.91
N VAL A 30 21.37 15.27 9.02
CA VAL A 30 20.07 14.97 9.65
C VAL A 30 20.19 14.58 11.14
N GLY A 31 21.39 14.66 11.72
CA GLY A 31 21.63 14.45 13.16
C GLY A 31 22.06 13.04 13.59
N TYR A 32 22.39 12.14 12.67
CA TYR A 32 22.96 10.82 12.99
C TYR A 32 24.49 10.85 13.09
N PRO A 33 25.13 9.84 13.74
CA PRO A 33 26.58 9.81 13.97
C PRO A 33 27.49 9.72 12.72
N GLY A 34 26.94 9.48 11.51
CA GLY A 34 27.71 9.16 10.31
C GLY A 34 27.88 7.64 10.12
N LEU A 35 28.84 7.21 9.31
CA LEU A 35 29.17 5.79 9.03
C LEU A 35 30.41 5.31 9.79
N ASP A 36 30.97 6.12 10.67
CA ASP A 36 32.09 5.74 11.52
C ASP A 36 31.69 4.57 12.44
N GLY A 37 32.41 3.45 12.34
CA GLY A 37 32.10 2.23 13.11
C GLY A 37 30.98 1.35 12.54
N VAL A 38 30.38 1.72 11.41
CA VAL A 38 29.42 0.86 10.68
C VAL A 38 30.19 -0.05 9.73
N GLU A 39 29.90 -1.36 9.77
CA GLU A 39 30.42 -2.29 8.78
C GLU A 39 29.69 -2.07 7.44
N CYS A 40 30.44 -1.68 6.40
CA CYS A 40 29.91 -1.39 5.08
C CYS A 40 30.45 -2.38 4.04
N ARG A 41 29.58 -3.00 3.26
CA ARG A 41 29.92 -3.94 2.18
C ARG A 41 29.34 -3.46 0.86
N ALA A 42 30.16 -3.25 -0.15
CA ALA A 42 29.72 -2.82 -1.49
C ALA A 42 30.26 -3.76 -2.58
N PRO A 43 29.62 -4.95 -2.75
CA PRO A 43 30.10 -5.97 -3.69
C PRO A 43 30.18 -5.41 -5.11
N LYS A 44 31.28 -5.70 -5.82
CA LYS A 44 31.51 -5.19 -7.18
C LYS A 44 31.17 -6.27 -8.22
N TYR A 45 30.27 -5.95 -9.14
CA TYR A 45 29.83 -6.84 -10.23
C TYR A 45 29.76 -6.16 -11.61
N PRO A 46 30.78 -5.37 -12.01
CA PRO A 46 30.70 -4.50 -13.19
C PRO A 46 30.63 -5.25 -14.53
N ASN A 47 31.31 -6.40 -14.63
CA ASN A 47 31.45 -7.15 -15.88
C ASN A 47 30.28 -8.10 -16.16
N THR A 48 29.65 -8.66 -15.12
CA THR A 48 28.57 -9.66 -15.28
C THR A 48 27.29 -9.06 -15.86
N LEU A 49 27.03 -7.78 -15.62
CA LEU A 49 25.80 -7.12 -16.11
C LEU A 49 25.99 -6.53 -17.52
N ARG A 50 27.24 -6.19 -17.90
CA ARG A 50 27.56 -5.58 -19.19
C ARG A 50 27.76 -6.61 -20.29
N TYR A 51 28.40 -7.74 -19.98
CA TYR A 51 28.74 -8.79 -20.92
C TYR A 51 28.12 -10.12 -20.50
N PRO A 52 27.65 -10.96 -21.44
CA PRO A 52 27.25 -12.33 -21.12
C PRO A 52 28.40 -13.05 -20.41
N SER A 53 28.07 -13.88 -19.43
CA SER A 53 29.08 -14.64 -18.72
C SER A 53 29.27 -16.01 -19.36
N ASP A 54 30.53 -16.36 -19.64
CA ASP A 54 30.88 -17.69 -20.14
C ASP A 54 30.97 -18.74 -19.00
N GLU A 55 30.95 -18.29 -17.74
CA GLU A 55 30.93 -19.16 -16.56
C GLU A 55 29.49 -19.62 -16.26
N HIS A 56 29.29 -20.91 -16.02
CA HIS A 56 27.98 -21.48 -15.72
C HIS A 56 27.96 -21.99 -14.29
N HIS A 57 27.58 -21.13 -13.35
CA HIS A 57 27.32 -21.52 -11.96
C HIS A 57 25.84 -21.86 -11.77
N PRO A 58 25.49 -22.82 -10.89
CA PRO A 58 24.09 -23.07 -10.56
C PRO A 58 23.49 -21.85 -9.88
N LEU A 59 22.23 -21.53 -10.19
CA LEU A 59 21.51 -20.45 -9.54
C LEU A 59 21.39 -20.74 -8.03
N PRO A 60 21.78 -19.82 -7.12
CA PRO A 60 21.60 -20.02 -5.68
C PRO A 60 20.14 -20.34 -5.35
N PRO A 61 19.82 -21.32 -4.49
CA PRO A 61 18.43 -21.71 -4.25
C PRO A 61 17.62 -20.58 -3.57
N GLN A 62 16.30 -20.60 -3.74
CA GLN A 62 15.43 -19.74 -2.93
C GLN A 62 15.37 -20.27 -1.50
N THR A 63 15.52 -19.37 -0.55
CA THR A 63 15.50 -19.69 0.89
C THR A 63 14.16 -19.30 1.52
N VAL A 64 13.45 -18.35 0.91
CA VAL A 64 12.10 -17.95 1.31
C VAL A 64 11.09 -19.01 0.89
N ARG A 65 10.38 -19.58 1.86
CA ARG A 65 9.24 -20.47 1.61
C ARG A 65 7.97 -19.65 1.46
N SER A 66 7.08 -20.09 0.56
CA SER A 66 5.73 -19.53 0.46
C SER A 66 4.97 -19.81 1.75
N LEU A 67 4.52 -18.76 2.42
CA LEU A 67 3.65 -18.86 3.59
C LEU A 67 2.18 -18.91 3.16
N THR A 68 1.35 -19.60 3.95
CA THR A 68 -0.09 -19.69 3.74
C THR A 68 -0.85 -19.42 5.04
N GLY A 69 -2.12 -19.03 4.93
CA GLY A 69 -3.01 -18.79 6.07
C GLY A 69 -2.47 -17.75 7.06
N ASP A 70 -2.66 -18.01 8.35
CA ASP A 70 -2.37 -17.07 9.44
C ASP A 70 -0.90 -16.59 9.45
N ALA A 71 0.06 -17.47 9.14
CA ALA A 71 1.47 -17.11 9.10
C ALA A 71 1.80 -16.07 8.00
N ARG A 72 1.10 -16.14 6.85
CA ARG A 72 1.24 -15.13 5.78
C ARG A 72 0.68 -13.79 6.24
N ASP A 73 -0.48 -13.81 6.89
CA ASP A 73 -1.17 -12.61 7.32
C ASP A 73 -0.43 -11.90 8.48
N GLU A 74 0.21 -12.67 9.38
CA GLU A 74 1.10 -12.15 10.42
C GLU A 74 2.31 -11.40 9.83
N VAL A 75 3.00 -12.01 8.84
CA VAL A 75 4.14 -11.37 8.18
C VAL A 75 3.73 -10.09 7.46
N ARG A 76 2.60 -10.11 6.74
CA ARG A 76 2.03 -8.92 6.07
C ARG A 76 1.80 -7.79 7.07
N TRP A 77 1.08 -8.09 8.14
CA TRP A 77 0.74 -7.12 9.18
C TRP A 77 1.97 -6.50 9.84
N ARG A 78 2.96 -7.33 10.19
CA ARG A 78 4.23 -6.85 10.79
C ARG A 78 4.96 -5.89 9.85
N VAL A 79 5.07 -6.24 8.56
CA VAL A 79 5.74 -5.41 7.56
C VAL A 79 4.97 -4.11 7.28
N GLU A 80 3.64 -4.18 7.23
CA GLU A 80 2.78 -3.01 7.06
C GLU A 80 2.96 -2.00 8.20
N ARG A 81 2.97 -2.46 9.44
CA ARG A 81 3.23 -1.61 10.62
C ARG A 81 4.60 -0.96 10.58
N ALA A 82 5.63 -1.76 10.35
CA ALA A 82 7.00 -1.26 10.27
C ALA A 82 7.14 -0.21 9.14
N THR A 83 6.44 -0.42 8.03
CA THR A 83 6.37 0.52 6.90
C THR A 83 5.64 1.82 7.27
N ALA A 84 4.51 1.74 7.99
CA ALA A 84 3.76 2.91 8.44
C ALA A 84 4.55 3.73 9.49
N ASP A 85 5.26 3.06 10.38
CA ASP A 85 6.13 3.71 11.37
C ASP A 85 7.29 4.44 10.72
N LEU A 86 7.90 3.81 9.70
CA LEU A 86 8.90 4.47 8.87
C LEU A 86 8.31 5.68 8.14
N GLU A 87 7.16 5.54 7.49
CA GLU A 87 6.52 6.65 6.78
C GLU A 87 6.22 7.84 7.71
N ARG A 88 5.72 7.58 8.91
CA ARG A 88 5.44 8.64 9.89
C ARG A 88 6.72 9.37 10.29
N ALA A 89 7.81 8.63 10.54
CA ALA A 89 9.11 9.22 10.85
C ALA A 89 9.67 10.05 9.69
N LEU A 90 9.44 9.63 8.44
CA LEU A 90 9.90 10.34 7.24
C LEU A 90 8.98 11.49 6.81
N SER A 91 7.74 11.56 7.30
CA SER A 91 6.74 12.55 6.87
C SER A 91 7.15 14.00 7.14
N ALA A 92 7.99 14.26 8.15
CA ALA A 92 8.59 15.58 8.39
C ALA A 92 9.49 16.05 7.21
N HIS A 93 10.04 15.11 6.44
CA HIS A 93 10.95 15.35 5.31
C HIS A 93 10.25 15.27 3.94
N THR A 94 8.96 14.92 3.91
CA THR A 94 8.21 14.56 2.68
C THR A 94 7.23 15.65 2.25
N ALA A 95 7.57 16.92 2.49
CA ALA A 95 6.81 18.07 2.01
C ALA A 95 6.93 18.21 0.47
N GLY A 96 6.19 17.38 -0.25
CA GLY A 96 6.19 17.33 -1.71
C GLY A 96 5.66 16.01 -2.26
N ARG A 97 4.42 15.63 -1.92
CA ARG A 97 3.78 14.43 -2.51
C ARG A 97 3.50 14.67 -3.99
N MET A 98 4.22 13.98 -4.87
CA MET A 98 3.90 13.94 -6.29
C MET A 98 2.82 12.89 -6.56
N THR A 99 1.74 13.30 -7.22
CA THR A 99 0.87 12.37 -7.97
C THR A 99 1.70 11.72 -9.08
N PRO A 100 1.74 10.38 -9.19
CA PRO A 100 2.42 9.74 -10.32
C PRO A 100 1.73 10.18 -11.61
N LEU A 101 2.44 10.97 -12.42
CA LEU A 101 2.00 11.34 -13.75
C LEU A 101 2.24 10.14 -14.66
N VAL A 102 1.22 9.70 -15.40
CA VAL A 102 1.41 8.71 -16.47
C VAL A 102 2.15 9.41 -17.60
N ALA A 103 3.47 9.40 -17.56
CA ALA A 103 4.31 9.91 -18.64
C ALA A 103 5.47 8.93 -18.87
N GLU A 104 5.31 8.03 -19.82
CA GLU A 104 6.43 7.31 -20.39
C GLU A 104 7.23 8.30 -21.27
N THR A 105 8.33 8.85 -20.76
CA THR A 105 9.33 9.51 -21.61
C THR A 105 10.57 8.63 -21.71
N VAL A 106 10.96 8.39 -22.96
CA VAL A 106 11.61 7.15 -23.45
C VAL A 106 13.17 7.16 -23.53
N PRO A 107 13.95 8.26 -23.62
CA PRO A 107 15.35 8.13 -24.05
C PRO A 107 16.33 7.44 -23.07
N ALA A 108 16.25 7.70 -21.76
CA ALA A 108 17.22 7.18 -20.80
C ALA A 108 16.92 5.74 -20.32
N VAL A 109 15.63 5.37 -20.27
CA VAL A 109 15.17 4.01 -19.96
C VAL A 109 15.81 2.99 -20.90
N MET A 110 15.94 3.34 -22.19
CA MET A 110 16.51 2.47 -23.22
C MET A 110 17.97 2.06 -22.96
N LYS A 111 18.72 2.78 -22.12
CA LYS A 111 20.12 2.45 -21.80
C LYS A 111 20.30 1.48 -20.63
N VAL A 112 19.34 1.40 -19.71
CA VAL A 112 19.38 0.55 -18.49
C VAL A 112 18.54 -0.71 -18.65
N LEU A 113 17.45 -0.62 -19.45
CA LEU A 113 16.53 -1.72 -19.68
C LEU A 113 17.19 -2.97 -20.28
N PRO A 114 18.17 -2.90 -21.21
CA PRO A 114 18.79 -4.10 -21.78
C PRO A 114 19.57 -4.93 -20.75
N GLN A 115 20.29 -4.30 -19.83
CA GLN A 115 21.09 -5.01 -18.81
C GLN A 115 20.20 -5.52 -17.68
N ALA A 116 19.16 -4.76 -17.32
CA ALA A 116 18.11 -5.23 -16.42
C ALA A 116 17.40 -6.47 -16.97
N ARG A 117 17.03 -6.46 -18.27
CA ARG A 117 16.48 -7.64 -18.95
C ARG A 117 17.48 -8.78 -18.99
N ARG A 118 18.75 -8.52 -19.35
CA ARG A 118 19.79 -9.56 -19.38
C ARG A 118 19.92 -10.25 -18.02
N TYR A 119 20.00 -9.50 -16.92
CA TYR A 119 20.04 -10.09 -15.60
C TYR A 119 18.82 -10.99 -15.30
N LEU A 120 17.64 -10.58 -15.76
CA LEU A 120 16.42 -11.35 -15.54
C LEU A 120 16.25 -12.52 -16.52
N GLU A 121 16.81 -12.47 -17.72
CA GLU A 121 16.59 -13.46 -18.79
C GLU A 121 17.75 -14.47 -18.93
N ASP A 122 18.98 -14.10 -18.59
CA ASP A 122 20.18 -14.95 -18.68
C ASP A 122 20.56 -15.53 -17.32
N ASP A 123 20.36 -16.83 -17.15
CA ASP A 123 20.63 -17.56 -15.91
C ASP A 123 22.10 -17.58 -15.51
N ALA A 124 23.03 -17.62 -16.47
CA ALA A 124 24.46 -17.61 -16.17
C ALA A 124 24.86 -16.24 -15.61
N THR A 125 24.48 -15.15 -16.27
CA THR A 125 24.69 -13.78 -15.79
C THR A 125 24.10 -13.58 -14.40
N ARG A 126 22.88 -14.06 -14.19
CA ARG A 126 22.17 -13.96 -12.91
C ARG A 126 22.85 -14.73 -11.79
N ALA A 127 23.16 -16.01 -12.01
CA ALA A 127 23.80 -16.87 -11.03
C ALA A 127 25.16 -16.30 -10.61
N ASN A 128 25.98 -15.88 -11.56
CA ASN A 128 27.33 -15.38 -11.29
C ASN A 128 27.29 -14.06 -10.51
N THR A 129 26.32 -13.20 -10.81
CA THR A 129 26.12 -11.96 -10.06
C THR A 129 25.66 -12.27 -8.63
N LEU A 130 24.69 -13.16 -8.44
CA LEU A 130 24.20 -13.54 -7.11
C LEU A 130 25.28 -14.20 -6.26
N HIS A 131 26.07 -15.13 -6.81
CA HIS A 131 27.19 -15.77 -6.09
C HIS A 131 28.22 -14.75 -5.60
N ARG A 132 28.60 -13.79 -6.45
CA ARG A 132 29.54 -12.71 -6.07
C ARG A 132 29.00 -11.85 -4.93
N VAL A 133 27.72 -11.54 -4.95
CA VAL A 133 27.07 -10.72 -3.93
C VAL A 133 26.94 -11.49 -2.63
N LEU A 134 26.43 -12.72 -2.67
CA LEU A 134 26.27 -13.60 -1.52
C LEU A 134 27.61 -13.87 -0.81
N ALA A 135 28.67 -14.12 -1.57
CA ALA A 135 30.02 -14.33 -1.02
C ALA A 135 30.58 -13.10 -0.27
N ALA A 136 30.04 -11.91 -0.55
CA ALA A 136 30.43 -10.69 0.10
C ALA A 136 29.52 -10.30 1.27
N LEU A 137 28.42 -11.03 1.55
CA LEU A 137 27.53 -10.78 2.69
C LEU A 137 28.07 -11.39 4.00
N PRO A 138 27.64 -10.90 5.17
CA PRO A 138 27.93 -11.60 6.43
C PRO A 138 27.24 -12.98 6.44
N GLU A 139 27.77 -13.93 7.21
CA GLU A 139 27.20 -15.28 7.32
C GLU A 139 25.87 -15.29 8.09
N SER A 140 25.69 -14.34 9.02
CA SER A 140 24.49 -14.19 9.85
C SER A 140 24.37 -12.76 10.37
N GLY A 141 23.19 -12.41 10.92
CA GLY A 141 22.95 -11.16 11.62
C GLY A 141 22.16 -10.11 10.81
N PRO A 142 21.92 -8.93 11.42
CA PRO A 142 21.11 -7.89 10.83
C PRO A 142 21.85 -7.13 9.71
N ILE A 143 21.21 -6.95 8.57
CA ILE A 143 21.72 -6.14 7.44
C ILE A 143 20.72 -5.07 7.01
N LEU A 144 21.25 -3.96 6.51
CA LEU A 144 20.49 -2.93 5.79
C LEU A 144 20.88 -3.00 4.31
N LEU A 145 19.91 -3.25 3.43
CA LEU A 145 20.12 -3.25 1.98
C LEU A 145 19.86 -1.85 1.42
N LEU A 146 20.86 -1.26 0.77
CA LEU A 146 20.76 0.02 0.07
C LEU A 146 21.13 -0.18 -1.40
N ALA A 147 20.18 0.04 -2.31
CA ALA A 147 20.35 -0.35 -3.70
C ALA A 147 19.98 0.76 -4.68
N HIS A 148 20.84 1.04 -5.67
CA HIS A 148 20.62 2.10 -6.66
C HIS A 148 20.48 1.56 -8.08
N SER A 149 19.53 2.12 -8.84
CA SER A 149 19.33 1.79 -10.27
C SER A 149 19.20 0.27 -10.48
N LEU A 150 20.00 -0.34 -11.35
CA LEU A 150 20.01 -1.80 -11.58
C LEU A 150 20.25 -2.62 -10.31
N GLY A 151 21.01 -2.10 -9.33
CA GLY A 151 21.21 -2.75 -8.04
C GLY A 151 19.90 -3.02 -7.29
N SER A 152 18.83 -2.26 -7.55
CA SER A 152 17.51 -2.50 -6.94
C SER A 152 16.83 -3.78 -7.43
N ILE A 153 17.05 -4.18 -8.70
CA ILE A 153 16.54 -5.45 -9.23
C ILE A 153 17.30 -6.61 -8.58
N LEU A 154 18.62 -6.46 -8.47
CA LEU A 154 19.48 -7.42 -7.79
C LEU A 154 19.10 -7.57 -6.31
N ALA A 155 18.84 -6.48 -5.60
CA ALA A 155 18.38 -6.53 -4.20
C ALA A 155 17.06 -7.30 -4.05
N ALA A 156 16.09 -7.03 -4.94
CA ALA A 156 14.81 -7.70 -4.98
C ALA A 156 14.93 -9.20 -5.31
N ASP A 157 15.90 -9.61 -6.12
CA ASP A 157 16.15 -11.03 -6.36
C ASP A 157 16.89 -11.69 -5.18
N LEU A 158 17.93 -11.02 -4.69
CA LEU A 158 18.80 -11.46 -3.61
C LEU A 158 18.01 -11.78 -2.35
N ILE A 159 17.03 -10.94 -1.98
CA ILE A 159 16.24 -11.14 -0.77
C ILE A 159 15.44 -12.46 -0.77
N THR A 160 15.15 -13.03 -1.94
CA THR A 160 14.48 -14.35 -2.01
C THR A 160 15.43 -15.53 -1.77
N ARG A 161 16.74 -15.26 -1.64
CA ARG A 161 17.84 -16.23 -1.63
C ARG A 161 18.85 -16.00 -0.49
N LEU A 162 18.57 -15.08 0.43
CA LEU A 162 19.47 -14.81 1.57
C LEU A 162 19.55 -16.02 2.51
N PRO A 163 20.72 -16.31 3.11
CA PRO A 163 20.83 -17.26 4.20
C PRO A 163 19.77 -17.03 5.29
N VAL A 164 19.26 -18.12 5.88
CA VAL A 164 18.16 -18.05 6.86
C VAL A 164 18.52 -17.27 8.14
N ASP A 165 19.81 -17.14 8.44
CA ASP A 165 20.31 -16.43 9.63
C ASP A 165 20.56 -14.93 9.37
N ILE A 166 20.25 -14.43 8.17
CA ILE A 166 20.32 -13.01 7.84
C ILE A 166 18.93 -12.38 8.01
N GLU A 167 18.86 -11.36 8.85
CA GLU A 167 17.68 -10.50 9.03
C GLU A 167 17.90 -9.19 8.26
N VAL A 168 16.96 -8.81 7.39
CA VAL A 168 17.01 -7.54 6.66
C VAL A 168 16.18 -6.51 7.41
N VAL A 169 16.86 -5.67 8.21
CA VAL A 169 16.21 -4.64 9.04
C VAL A 169 15.54 -3.53 8.22
N GLY A 170 15.85 -3.46 6.93
CA GLY A 170 15.24 -2.56 5.97
C GLY A 170 15.87 -2.74 4.58
N MET A 171 15.08 -2.48 3.54
CA MET A 171 15.55 -2.40 2.17
C MET A 171 15.19 -1.04 1.57
N ILE A 172 16.18 -0.33 1.05
CA ILE A 172 16.04 0.99 0.44
C ILE A 172 16.45 0.90 -1.03
N THR A 173 15.52 1.15 -1.96
CA THR A 173 15.81 1.21 -3.39
C THR A 173 15.74 2.64 -3.90
N LEU A 174 16.72 3.05 -4.70
CA LEU A 174 16.88 4.42 -5.19
C LEU A 174 16.89 4.41 -6.72
N GLY A 175 16.00 5.19 -7.34
CA GLY A 175 15.96 5.29 -8.80
C GLY A 175 15.69 3.95 -9.50
N SER A 176 14.85 3.11 -8.90
CA SER A 176 14.62 1.74 -9.36
C SER A 176 13.87 1.68 -10.71
N PRO A 177 14.37 0.91 -11.70
CA PRO A 177 13.61 0.59 -12.90
C PRO A 177 12.60 -0.55 -12.70
N ALA A 178 12.54 -1.20 -11.52
CA ALA A 178 11.73 -2.40 -11.29
C ALA A 178 10.22 -2.20 -11.51
N GLY A 179 9.76 -0.95 -11.57
CA GLY A 179 8.39 -0.63 -11.91
C GLY A 179 8.03 -0.80 -13.40
N HIS A 180 8.99 -0.90 -14.31
CA HIS A 180 8.71 -0.94 -15.75
C HIS A 180 8.02 -2.23 -16.18
N LEU A 181 6.83 -2.12 -16.80
CA LEU A 181 6.07 -3.27 -17.31
C LEU A 181 6.89 -4.13 -18.28
N GLY A 182 7.77 -3.50 -19.08
CA GLY A 182 8.63 -4.18 -20.04
C GLY A 182 9.70 -5.09 -19.44
N LEU A 183 9.99 -4.99 -18.12
CA LEU A 183 10.90 -5.91 -17.43
C LEU A 183 10.22 -7.21 -16.99
N HIS A 184 8.90 -7.19 -16.82
CA HIS A 184 8.11 -8.32 -16.32
C HIS A 184 7.43 -9.10 -17.45
N LYS A 185 7.56 -8.65 -18.71
CA LYS A 185 6.99 -9.37 -19.85
C LYS A 185 7.75 -10.68 -20.05
N GLY A 186 7.11 -11.81 -19.73
CA GLY A 186 7.69 -13.15 -19.88
C GLY A 186 8.61 -13.58 -18.73
N SER A 187 8.62 -12.87 -17.60
CA SER A 187 9.46 -13.19 -16.44
C SER A 187 8.68 -13.03 -15.13
N ASP A 188 8.40 -14.15 -14.47
CA ASP A 188 7.77 -14.22 -13.14
C ASP A 188 8.81 -14.25 -12.00
N ARG A 189 10.07 -13.91 -12.30
CA ARG A 189 11.20 -14.10 -11.37
C ARG A 189 11.17 -13.23 -10.13
N LEU A 190 10.40 -12.14 -10.15
CA LEU A 190 10.12 -11.27 -9.00
C LEU A 190 8.70 -11.44 -8.46
N GLU A 191 7.93 -12.41 -8.96
CA GLU A 191 6.56 -12.65 -8.49
C GLU A 191 6.51 -13.12 -7.04
N ALA A 192 7.55 -13.80 -6.57
CA ALA A 192 7.70 -14.18 -5.16
C ALA A 192 7.62 -12.97 -4.20
N LEU A 193 7.87 -11.75 -4.68
CA LEU A 193 7.77 -10.51 -3.91
C LEU A 193 6.40 -9.83 -4.00
N ARG A 194 5.38 -10.48 -4.57
CA ARG A 194 3.99 -10.07 -4.32
C ARG A 194 3.70 -10.08 -2.81
N GLU A 195 4.30 -11.04 -2.10
CA GLU A 195 4.29 -11.13 -0.65
C GLU A 195 5.59 -10.58 -0.04
N PRO A 196 5.52 -9.96 1.16
CA PRO A 196 6.72 -9.59 1.89
C PRO A 196 7.47 -10.84 2.43
N PRO A 197 8.81 -10.94 2.23
CA PRO A 197 9.62 -11.99 2.83
C PRO A 197 9.62 -11.95 4.38
N PRO A 198 9.61 -13.10 5.08
CA PRO A 198 9.55 -13.13 6.55
C PRO A 198 10.77 -12.53 7.27
N HIS A 199 11.93 -12.47 6.61
CA HIS A 199 13.15 -11.89 7.18
C HIS A 199 13.34 -10.41 6.79
N LEU A 200 12.35 -9.78 6.15
CA LEU A 200 12.38 -8.36 5.81
C LEU A 200 11.46 -7.56 6.74
N ALA A 201 11.99 -6.49 7.34
CA ALA A 201 11.19 -5.60 8.17
C ALA A 201 10.31 -4.63 7.34
N TRP A 202 10.88 -3.97 6.32
CA TRP A 202 10.18 -3.01 5.46
C TRP A 202 10.96 -2.72 4.18
N TRP A 203 10.28 -2.25 3.13
CA TRP A 203 10.89 -1.79 1.89
C TRP A 203 10.46 -0.36 1.55
N LEU A 204 11.45 0.55 1.53
CA LEU A 204 11.33 1.92 1.05
C LEU A 204 11.88 2.03 -0.38
N ASN A 205 11.07 2.52 -1.31
CA ASN A 205 11.52 2.91 -2.65
C ASN A 205 11.46 4.44 -2.81
N VAL A 206 12.58 5.04 -3.20
CA VAL A 206 12.71 6.47 -3.46
C VAL A 206 12.95 6.72 -4.94
N TRP A 207 12.10 7.55 -5.55
CA TRP A 207 12.15 7.86 -6.98
C TRP A 207 12.18 9.37 -7.23
N GLY A 208 12.92 9.79 -8.25
CA GLY A 208 13.06 11.19 -8.63
C GLY A 208 12.03 11.62 -9.68
N GLY A 209 11.42 12.79 -9.50
CA GLY A 209 10.49 13.38 -10.48
C GLY A 209 11.15 13.79 -11.79
N ALA A 210 12.47 13.96 -11.79
CA ALA A 210 13.30 14.20 -12.98
C ALA A 210 14.17 12.98 -13.34
N ASP A 211 13.84 11.80 -12.80
CA ASP A 211 14.54 10.54 -13.09
C ASP A 211 13.76 9.70 -14.11
N PRO A 212 14.15 9.71 -15.40
CA PRO A 212 13.49 8.91 -16.41
C PRO A 212 13.65 7.41 -16.21
N VAL A 213 14.69 6.93 -15.50
CA VAL A 213 14.93 5.49 -15.30
C VAL A 213 13.83 4.84 -14.49
N THR A 214 13.18 5.59 -13.59
CA THR A 214 12.03 5.11 -12.80
C THR A 214 10.72 5.10 -13.59
N GLY A 215 10.71 5.70 -14.79
CA GLY A 215 9.46 6.07 -15.47
C GLY A 215 8.68 7.16 -14.73
N MET A 216 9.38 7.99 -13.93
CA MET A 216 8.83 9.06 -13.11
C MET A 216 7.71 8.59 -12.17
N ARG A 217 7.87 7.38 -11.61
CA ARG A 217 6.91 6.76 -10.69
C ARG A 217 7.58 5.74 -9.78
N GLY A 218 6.87 5.36 -8.73
CA GLY A 218 7.29 4.31 -7.81
C GLY A 218 6.93 2.88 -8.26
N ILE A 219 7.30 1.90 -7.43
CA ILE A 219 7.19 0.47 -7.74
C ILE A 219 5.99 -0.22 -7.04
N SER A 220 5.29 0.49 -6.16
CA SER A 220 4.16 -0.05 -5.36
C SER A 220 3.03 -0.67 -6.20
N HIS A 221 2.83 -0.20 -7.42
CA HIS A 221 1.86 -0.80 -8.34
C HIS A 221 2.15 -2.27 -8.71
N ARG A 222 3.39 -2.75 -8.50
CA ARG A 222 3.80 -4.16 -8.69
C ARG A 222 4.03 -4.86 -7.36
N PHE A 223 4.52 -4.13 -6.35
CA PHE A 223 4.82 -4.61 -5.00
C PHE A 223 3.99 -3.79 -3.99
N PRO A 224 2.71 -4.13 -3.75
CA PRO A 224 1.75 -3.24 -3.06
C PRO A 224 2.07 -2.90 -1.61
N TRP A 225 3.01 -3.63 -1.00
CA TRP A 225 3.46 -3.42 0.38
C TRP A 225 4.72 -2.54 0.47
N VAL A 226 5.24 -2.02 -0.65
CA VAL A 226 6.39 -1.11 -0.70
C VAL A 226 5.96 0.34 -0.47
N LEU A 227 6.69 1.05 0.39
CA LEU A 227 6.54 2.50 0.58
C LEU A 227 7.26 3.26 -0.54
N ASP A 228 6.50 3.97 -1.36
CA ASP A 228 7.05 4.86 -2.40
C ASP A 228 7.13 6.31 -1.92
N ILE A 229 8.33 6.90 -1.97
CA ILE A 229 8.54 8.35 -1.76
C ILE A 229 9.10 8.98 -3.03
N GLY A 230 8.40 10.02 -3.52
CA GLY A 230 8.83 10.80 -4.68
C GLY A 230 9.61 12.05 -4.27
N LEU A 231 10.76 12.28 -4.89
CA LEU A 231 11.58 13.49 -4.74
C LEU A 231 11.46 14.37 -6.00
N PRO A 232 10.75 15.52 -5.96
CA PRO A 232 10.32 16.24 -7.18
C PRO A 232 11.44 16.58 -8.17
N ASN A 233 12.59 17.06 -7.70
CA ASN A 233 13.66 17.60 -8.54
C ASN A 233 14.89 16.69 -8.66
N VAL A 234 14.82 15.46 -8.16
CA VAL A 234 15.95 14.53 -8.15
C VAL A 234 16.11 13.87 -9.52
N ARG A 235 17.35 13.88 -10.03
CA ARG A 235 17.77 13.18 -11.25
C ARG A 235 18.48 11.87 -10.90
N HIS A 236 18.59 10.97 -11.88
CA HIS A 236 19.08 9.60 -11.70
C HIS A 236 20.38 9.36 -10.92
N PRO A 237 21.44 10.20 -11.04
CA PRO A 237 22.70 9.93 -10.36
C PRO A 237 22.55 9.66 -8.87
N MET A 238 23.23 8.62 -8.39
CA MET A 238 23.17 8.14 -7.00
C MET A 238 23.33 9.26 -5.97
N ALA A 239 24.27 10.18 -6.19
CA ALA A 239 24.57 11.26 -5.25
C ALA A 239 23.34 12.14 -4.95
N ASN A 240 22.46 12.34 -5.93
CA ASN A 240 21.25 13.15 -5.76
C ASN A 240 20.22 12.48 -4.84
N TYR A 241 20.23 11.14 -4.79
CA TYR A 241 19.37 10.37 -3.90
C TYR A 241 19.98 10.27 -2.50
N LEU A 242 21.23 9.83 -2.41
CA LEU A 242 21.93 9.62 -1.13
C LEU A 242 22.09 10.91 -0.33
N GLY A 243 22.27 12.04 -1.02
CA GLY A 243 22.34 13.36 -0.38
C GLY A 243 21.01 13.89 0.15
N SER A 244 19.89 13.18 -0.05
CA SER A 244 18.58 13.65 0.42
C SER A 244 18.36 13.34 1.90
N ALA A 245 17.77 14.29 2.62
CA ALA A 245 17.43 14.12 4.03
C ALA A 245 16.49 12.92 4.28
N THR A 246 15.59 12.62 3.34
CA THR A 246 14.70 11.45 3.41
C THR A 246 15.50 10.14 3.42
N VAL A 247 16.44 9.97 2.49
CA VAL A 247 17.24 8.74 2.40
C VAL A 247 18.18 8.63 3.60
N ALA A 248 18.84 9.73 3.97
CA ALA A 248 19.70 9.76 5.15
C ALA A 248 18.93 9.45 6.44
N SER A 249 17.71 9.97 6.60
CA SER A 249 16.86 9.68 7.76
C SER A 249 16.44 8.21 7.81
N ALA A 250 16.12 7.60 6.67
CA ALA A 250 15.76 6.19 6.60
C ALA A 250 16.96 5.27 6.92
N VAL A 251 18.13 5.56 6.33
CA VAL A 251 19.38 4.84 6.62
C VAL A 251 19.77 5.00 8.08
N GLY A 252 19.76 6.23 8.60
CA GLY A 252 20.14 6.51 9.97
C GLY A 252 19.22 5.84 10.98
N ARG A 253 17.90 5.82 10.72
CA ARG A 253 16.93 5.11 11.57
C ARG A 253 17.19 3.61 11.57
N ALA A 254 17.49 3.03 10.42
CA ALA A 254 17.76 1.60 10.28
C ALA A 254 19.07 1.19 10.99
N LEU A 255 20.11 2.04 10.93
CA LEU A 255 21.41 1.75 11.54
C LEU A 255 21.46 2.07 13.04
N PHE A 256 20.84 3.18 13.46
CA PHE A 256 21.04 3.78 14.78
C PHE A 256 19.77 3.91 15.62
N GLY A 257 18.59 3.58 15.06
CA GLY A 257 17.31 3.75 15.73
C GLY A 257 16.73 5.17 15.63
N SER A 258 15.68 5.45 16.40
CA SER A 258 14.99 6.74 16.38
C SER A 258 15.81 7.85 17.06
N LEU A 259 15.90 9.03 16.44
CA LEU A 259 16.44 10.25 17.09
C LEU A 259 15.48 10.86 18.11
N SER A 260 14.18 10.57 18.01
CA SER A 260 13.19 11.04 18.98
C SER A 260 13.33 10.27 20.29
N GLY A 261 13.60 10.99 21.38
CA GLY A 261 13.65 10.45 22.75
C GLY A 261 12.27 10.13 23.36
N GLU A 262 11.22 10.08 22.54
CA GLU A 262 9.94 9.53 22.95
C GLU A 262 10.14 8.03 23.19
N ILE A 263 10.02 7.63 24.46
CA ILE A 263 10.12 6.25 24.90
C ILE A 263 9.23 5.40 23.99
N ALA A 264 9.86 4.51 23.21
CA ALA A 264 9.12 3.47 22.51
C ALA A 264 8.45 2.62 23.59
N VAL A 265 7.16 2.84 23.81
CA VAL A 265 6.33 1.99 24.65
C VAL A 265 6.47 0.60 24.06
N SER A 266 7.18 -0.27 24.78
CA SER A 266 7.28 -1.67 24.44
C SER A 266 5.88 -2.24 24.64
N GLU A 267 5.10 -2.30 23.57
CA GLU A 267 3.75 -2.88 23.56
C GLU A 267 3.88 -4.40 23.71
N VAL A 268 4.07 -4.85 24.94
CA VAL A 268 3.49 -6.12 25.39
C VAL A 268 2.22 -5.73 26.15
N SER A 269 1.23 -5.26 25.41
CA SER A 269 -0.13 -5.10 25.94
C SER A 269 -0.93 -6.28 25.45
N LEU A 270 -1.38 -7.12 26.38
CA LEU A 270 -2.43 -8.11 26.12
C LEU A 270 -3.58 -7.38 25.43
N GLU A 271 -3.84 -7.73 24.17
CA GLU A 271 -4.79 -7.04 23.30
C GLU A 271 -6.18 -7.06 23.96
N PRO A 272 -6.79 -5.91 24.28
CA PRO A 272 -8.22 -5.89 24.52
C PRO A 272 -8.92 -6.28 23.21
N GLN A 273 -9.73 -7.33 23.23
CA GLN A 273 -10.60 -7.69 22.10
C GLN A 273 -11.61 -6.56 21.89
N ILE A 274 -11.31 -5.67 20.95
CA ILE A 274 -12.22 -4.66 20.45
C ILE A 274 -13.26 -5.36 19.57
N ASP A 275 -14.56 -5.18 19.87
CA ASP A 275 -15.60 -5.73 19.00
C ASP A 275 -15.78 -4.87 17.73
N ASP A 276 -16.47 -5.42 16.72
CA ASP A 276 -16.65 -4.75 15.42
C ASP A 276 -17.40 -3.41 15.52
N VAL A 277 -18.29 -3.26 16.52
CA VAL A 277 -19.11 -2.06 16.72
C VAL A 277 -18.26 -0.96 17.37
N GLU A 278 -17.51 -1.32 18.41
CA GLU A 278 -16.54 -0.47 19.09
C GLU A 278 -15.44 -0.02 18.12
N LEU A 279 -14.92 -0.94 17.29
CA LEU A 279 -13.93 -0.62 16.26
C LEU A 279 -14.48 0.39 15.25
N HIS A 280 -15.69 0.19 14.75
CA HIS A 280 -16.30 1.12 13.81
C HIS A 280 -16.48 2.51 14.43
N ALA A 281 -16.88 2.58 15.71
CA ALA A 281 -17.04 3.84 16.43
C ALA A 281 -15.70 4.58 16.59
N TYR A 282 -14.64 3.90 17.02
CA TYR A 282 -13.32 4.53 17.16
C TYR A 282 -12.74 4.99 15.82
N LEU A 283 -12.88 4.19 14.75
CA LEU A 283 -12.48 4.60 13.40
C LEU A 283 -13.27 5.82 12.92
N LEU A 284 -14.58 5.87 13.19
CA LEU A 284 -15.44 7.00 12.80
C LEU A 284 -15.09 8.28 13.56
N LEU A 285 -14.84 8.18 14.88
CA LEU A 285 -14.43 9.32 15.72
C LEU A 285 -13.06 9.84 15.32
N THR A 286 -12.10 8.95 15.08
CA THR A 286 -10.76 9.31 14.60
C THR A 286 -10.81 9.97 13.22
N TYR A 287 -11.62 9.42 12.30
CA TYR A 287 -11.86 10.03 11.00
C TYR A 287 -12.45 11.44 11.14
N ALA A 288 -13.43 11.62 12.01
CA ALA A 288 -14.07 12.91 12.26
C ALA A 288 -13.08 13.93 12.81
N TYR A 289 -12.21 13.52 13.72
CA TYR A 289 -11.14 14.35 14.28
C TYR A 289 -10.23 14.90 13.16
N PHE A 290 -9.66 14.03 12.32
CA PHE A 290 -8.83 14.46 11.20
C PHE A 290 -9.62 15.31 10.20
N LEU A 291 -10.87 14.96 9.94
CA LEU A 291 -11.74 15.72 9.06
C LEU A 291 -11.92 17.16 9.53
N ALA A 292 -12.07 17.39 10.83
CA ALA A 292 -12.15 18.73 11.39
C ALA A 292 -10.88 19.56 11.12
N GLY A 293 -9.70 18.94 11.19
CA GLY A 293 -8.42 19.57 10.88
C GLY A 293 -8.37 20.17 9.47
N HIS A 294 -8.90 19.43 8.50
CA HIS A 294 -8.90 19.79 7.08
C HIS A 294 -10.03 20.74 6.65
N LEU A 295 -10.93 21.15 7.55
CA LEU A 295 -12.01 22.08 7.25
C LEU A 295 -11.61 23.56 7.44
N PRO A 296 -12.15 24.50 6.64
CA PRO A 296 -11.99 25.93 6.89
C PRO A 296 -12.57 26.35 8.24
N GLU A 297 -11.98 27.36 8.89
CA GLU A 297 -12.28 27.78 10.28
C GLU A 297 -13.78 27.83 10.61
N LYS A 298 -14.57 28.60 9.83
CA LYS A 298 -16.02 28.74 10.04
C LYS A 298 -16.80 27.41 9.98
N ARG A 299 -16.31 26.41 9.24
CA ARG A 299 -16.92 25.08 9.15
C ARG A 299 -16.36 24.15 10.22
N ARG A 300 -15.06 24.23 10.49
CA ARG A 300 -14.37 23.50 11.55
C ARG A 300 -15.04 23.72 12.91
N SER A 301 -15.34 24.96 13.31
CA SER A 301 -15.97 25.21 14.62
C SER A 301 -17.35 24.55 14.73
N ARG A 302 -18.18 24.59 13.67
CA ARG A 302 -19.48 23.92 13.65
C ARG A 302 -19.35 22.39 13.65
N PHE A 303 -18.40 21.87 12.88
CA PHE A 303 -18.14 20.44 12.81
C PHE A 303 -17.66 19.90 14.16
N ARG A 304 -16.72 20.58 14.82
CA ARG A 304 -16.24 20.21 16.16
C ARG A 304 -17.37 20.23 17.18
N ALA A 305 -18.20 21.27 17.21
CA ALA A 305 -19.35 21.30 18.11
C ALA A 305 -20.33 20.13 17.89
N ALA A 306 -20.57 19.73 16.64
CA ALA A 306 -21.38 18.54 16.34
C ALA A 306 -20.67 17.24 16.75
N LEU A 307 -19.35 17.15 16.51
CA LEU A 307 -18.54 16.00 16.89
C LEU A 307 -18.52 15.79 18.40
N GLU A 308 -18.41 16.84 19.21
CA GLU A 308 -18.47 16.73 20.68
C GLU A 308 -19.77 16.05 21.14
N VAL A 309 -20.91 16.46 20.59
CA VAL A 309 -22.21 15.88 20.94
C VAL A 309 -22.30 14.43 20.46
N THR A 310 -21.93 14.15 19.22
CA THR A 310 -21.95 12.78 18.66
C THR A 310 -21.01 11.85 19.42
N ARG A 311 -19.84 12.35 19.83
CA ARG A 311 -18.86 11.58 20.60
C ARG A 311 -19.39 11.23 21.98
N ALA A 312 -19.99 12.18 22.68
CA ALA A 312 -20.63 11.93 23.98
C ALA A 312 -21.72 10.85 23.86
N ASP A 313 -22.61 10.96 22.86
CA ASP A 313 -23.67 9.96 22.59
C ASP A 313 -23.10 8.57 22.31
N LEU A 314 -22.09 8.47 21.44
CA LEU A 314 -21.45 7.19 21.09
C LEU A 314 -20.72 6.57 22.29
N THR A 315 -20.03 7.39 23.08
CA THR A 315 -19.31 6.94 24.29
C THR A 315 -20.28 6.36 25.31
N GLU A 316 -21.40 7.05 25.56
CA GLU A 316 -22.44 6.60 26.50
C GLU A 316 -23.15 5.33 26.01
N ARG A 317 -23.57 5.29 24.74
CA ARG A 317 -24.38 4.19 24.19
C ARG A 317 -23.60 2.89 24.00
N LEU A 318 -22.32 3.00 23.65
CA LEU A 318 -21.45 1.85 23.37
C LEU A 318 -20.52 1.51 24.54
N GLY A 319 -20.51 2.32 25.61
CA GLY A 319 -19.62 2.10 26.76
C GLY A 319 -18.14 2.22 26.40
N LEU A 320 -17.79 3.13 25.47
CA LEU A 320 -16.41 3.30 25.00
C LEU A 320 -15.50 3.70 26.17
N THR A 321 -14.38 2.99 26.33
CA THR A 321 -13.47 3.17 27.48
C THR A 321 -12.44 4.27 27.27
N ASP A 322 -12.02 4.47 26.02
CA ASP A 322 -11.09 5.53 25.63
C ASP A 322 -11.82 6.84 25.28
N VAL A 323 -11.49 7.90 26.03
CA VAL A 323 -12.00 9.26 25.88
C VAL A 323 -10.92 10.24 25.40
N SER A 324 -9.83 9.76 24.81
CA SER A 324 -8.80 10.59 24.16
C SER A 324 -9.26 11.12 22.79
N GLU A 325 -8.73 12.27 22.40
CA GLU A 325 -9.07 12.95 21.14
C GLU A 325 -7.81 13.26 20.30
N PRO A 326 -7.57 12.52 19.21
CA PRO A 326 -8.31 11.34 18.75
C PRO A 326 -8.07 10.14 19.69
N PRO A 327 -8.89 9.07 19.59
CA PRO A 327 -8.67 7.80 20.27
C PRO A 327 -7.23 7.27 20.12
N ASP A 328 -6.74 6.61 21.16
CA ASP A 328 -5.39 6.06 21.26
C ASP A 328 -5.13 5.11 20.09
N PRO A 329 -4.12 5.41 19.25
CA PRO A 329 -3.84 4.60 18.10
C PRO A 329 -3.40 3.18 18.48
N ALA A 330 -2.88 2.92 19.69
CA ALA A 330 -2.52 1.58 20.15
C ALA A 330 -3.70 0.60 20.04
N ARG A 331 -4.94 1.07 20.29
CA ARG A 331 -6.17 0.28 20.16
C ARG A 331 -6.54 -0.06 18.72
N LEU A 332 -6.10 0.75 17.76
CA LEU A 332 -6.46 0.63 16.34
C LEU A 332 -5.31 0.08 15.48
N ARG A 333 -4.07 0.12 15.98
CA ARG A 333 -2.86 -0.33 15.29
C ARG A 333 -2.82 -1.83 15.04
N THR A 334 -3.68 -2.62 15.66
CA THR A 334 -3.78 -4.09 15.48
C THR A 334 -4.45 -4.50 14.17
N LEU A 335 -5.06 -3.57 13.43
CA LEU A 335 -5.76 -3.91 12.20
C LEU A 335 -4.82 -4.23 11.02
N SER A 336 -5.02 -5.39 10.39
CA SER A 336 -4.46 -5.71 9.08
C SER A 336 -5.22 -4.97 7.96
N LYS A 337 -4.62 -4.86 6.76
CA LYS A 337 -5.34 -4.34 5.58
C LYS A 337 -6.64 -5.10 5.28
N SER A 338 -6.68 -6.42 5.46
CA SER A 338 -7.88 -7.22 5.15
C SER A 338 -9.01 -6.88 6.11
N THR A 339 -8.72 -6.81 7.41
CA THR A 339 -9.70 -6.49 8.47
C THR A 339 -10.13 -5.03 8.42
N ALA A 340 -9.22 -4.10 8.12
CA ALA A 340 -9.52 -2.66 8.07
C ALA A 340 -10.35 -2.25 6.85
N LEU A 341 -10.36 -3.05 5.78
CA LEU A 341 -10.89 -2.66 4.47
C LEU A 341 -12.37 -2.23 4.50
N LEU A 342 -13.26 -3.11 4.95
CA LEU A 342 -14.70 -2.82 4.99
C LEU A 342 -15.04 -1.71 6.01
N PRO A 343 -14.48 -1.70 7.23
CA PRO A 343 -14.64 -0.58 8.15
C PRO A 343 -14.22 0.76 7.54
N LEU A 344 -13.04 0.84 6.91
CA LEU A 344 -12.52 2.07 6.31
C LEU A 344 -13.37 2.56 5.12
N LEU A 345 -13.84 1.66 4.26
CA LEU A 345 -14.80 2.00 3.20
C LEU A 345 -16.15 2.44 3.78
N GLY A 346 -16.55 1.81 4.90
CA GLY A 346 -17.72 2.17 5.69
C GLY A 346 -17.68 3.62 6.13
N ILE A 347 -16.68 4.00 6.92
CA ILE A 347 -16.55 5.37 7.45
C ILE A 347 -16.37 6.41 6.35
N ALA A 348 -15.66 6.09 5.25
CA ALA A 348 -15.37 7.03 4.18
C ALA A 348 -16.63 7.51 3.45
N THR A 349 -17.70 6.71 3.49
CA THR A 349 -18.99 7.06 2.89
C THR A 349 -20.07 7.38 3.93
N THR A 350 -19.72 7.46 5.21
CA THR A 350 -20.65 7.79 6.31
C THR A 350 -20.54 9.27 6.67
N ASN A 351 -21.63 9.85 7.19
CA ASN A 351 -21.59 11.16 7.86
C ASN A 351 -21.19 10.95 9.32
N PRO A 352 -19.96 11.34 9.74
CA PRO A 352 -19.46 11.06 11.08
C PRO A 352 -20.13 11.86 12.19
N VAL A 353 -20.86 12.93 11.86
CA VAL A 353 -21.56 13.79 12.83
C VAL A 353 -23.08 13.71 12.67
N ALA A 354 -23.61 12.59 12.16
CA ALA A 354 -25.05 12.38 12.09
C ALA A 354 -25.68 12.52 13.50
N PRO A 355 -26.90 13.10 13.63
CA PRO A 355 -27.81 13.55 12.57
C PRO A 355 -27.50 14.95 12.01
N TYR A 356 -26.45 15.62 12.48
CA TYR A 356 -26.07 16.95 12.02
C TYR A 356 -25.49 16.91 10.60
N ASP A 357 -25.68 17.99 9.83
CA ASP A 357 -25.18 18.09 8.46
C ASP A 357 -24.27 19.31 8.32
N VAL A 358 -22.97 19.05 8.14
CA VAL A 358 -21.95 20.08 7.91
C VAL A 358 -21.32 19.86 6.54
N ALA A 359 -21.28 20.93 5.75
CA ALA A 359 -20.75 20.90 4.40
C ALA A 359 -19.24 20.58 4.36
N ILE A 360 -18.90 19.34 4.00
CA ILE A 360 -17.53 18.85 3.83
C ILE A 360 -17.15 18.82 2.34
N ASN A 361 -15.92 19.20 1.99
CA ASN A 361 -15.40 19.07 0.62
C ASN A 361 -14.64 17.73 0.45
N THR A 362 -14.51 17.20 -0.78
CA THR A 362 -13.80 15.92 -1.02
C THR A 362 -12.33 15.97 -0.66
N ALA A 363 -11.66 17.11 -0.83
CA ALA A 363 -10.26 17.23 -0.46
C ALA A 363 -10.07 16.89 1.03
N ALA A 364 -10.86 17.52 1.91
CA ALA A 364 -10.87 17.23 3.34
C ALA A 364 -11.21 15.75 3.64
N ARG A 365 -12.14 15.13 2.90
CA ARG A 365 -12.44 13.70 3.06
C ARG A 365 -11.26 12.80 2.71
N ARG A 366 -10.52 13.14 1.64
CA ARG A 366 -9.37 12.38 1.16
C ARG A 366 -8.19 12.50 2.10
N GLU A 367 -7.87 13.71 2.53
CA GLU A 367 -6.79 13.97 3.49
C GLU A 367 -7.10 13.34 4.86
N ALA A 368 -8.34 13.44 5.34
CA ALA A 368 -8.72 12.80 6.61
C ALA A 368 -8.66 11.28 6.58
N LEU A 369 -9.04 10.64 5.45
CA LEU A 369 -8.92 9.19 5.30
C LEU A 369 -7.46 8.77 5.21
N HIS A 370 -6.63 9.58 4.54
CA HIS A 370 -5.20 9.38 4.46
C HIS A 370 -4.55 9.44 5.85
N ASP A 371 -4.87 10.46 6.65
CA ASP A 371 -4.32 10.61 8.00
C ASP A 371 -4.78 9.49 8.93
N LEU A 372 -6.05 9.07 8.82
CA LEU A 372 -6.56 7.93 9.56
C LEU A 372 -5.80 6.64 9.23
N VAL A 373 -5.57 6.34 7.95
CA VAL A 373 -4.84 5.14 7.52
C VAL A 373 -3.45 5.09 8.16
N ILE A 374 -2.73 6.21 8.16
CA ILE A 374 -1.41 6.32 8.82
C ILE A 374 -1.53 6.21 10.34
N TRP A 375 -2.58 6.79 10.92
CA TRP A 375 -2.84 6.77 12.37
C TRP A 375 -3.01 5.35 12.90
N VAL A 376 -3.80 4.54 12.19
CA VAL A 376 -4.05 3.13 12.55
C VAL A 376 -2.91 2.19 12.13
N GLY A 377 -1.76 2.72 11.72
CA GLY A 377 -0.57 1.92 11.42
C GLY A 377 -0.57 1.25 10.05
N LEU A 378 -1.42 1.70 9.13
CA LEU A 378 -1.39 1.26 7.73
C LEU A 378 -0.61 2.27 6.87
N TYR A 379 0.09 1.77 5.85
CA TYR A 379 0.88 2.62 4.95
C TYR A 379 -0.03 3.55 4.11
N SER A 380 0.44 4.76 3.77
CA SER A 380 -0.41 5.78 3.16
C SER A 380 -0.95 5.45 1.78
N GLY A 381 -0.25 4.61 1.01
CA GLY A 381 -0.69 4.15 -0.31
C GLY A 381 -2.02 3.40 -0.24
N TYR A 382 -2.31 2.77 0.89
CA TYR A 382 -3.57 2.09 1.12
C TYR A 382 -4.77 3.04 0.98
N SER A 383 -4.69 4.25 1.54
CA SER A 383 -5.75 5.25 1.41
C SER A 383 -6.06 5.63 -0.04
N ARG A 384 -5.02 5.72 -0.88
CA ARG A 384 -5.15 5.99 -2.32
C ARG A 384 -5.83 4.82 -3.03
N SER A 385 -5.45 3.60 -2.66
CA SER A 385 -6.08 2.38 -3.17
C SER A 385 -7.57 2.35 -2.87
N LEU A 386 -7.96 2.61 -1.61
CA LEU A 386 -9.35 2.71 -1.17
C LEU A 386 -10.11 3.81 -1.95
N GLN A 387 -9.54 5.01 -2.06
CA GLN A 387 -10.17 6.13 -2.77
C GLN A 387 -10.38 5.83 -4.26
N GLN A 388 -9.39 5.22 -4.92
CA GLN A 388 -9.48 4.85 -6.33
C GLN A 388 -10.51 3.74 -6.54
N ALA A 389 -10.51 2.71 -5.69
CA ALA A 389 -11.47 1.61 -5.74
C ALA A 389 -12.90 2.12 -5.52
N LEU A 390 -13.11 2.98 -4.52
CA LEU A 390 -14.40 3.58 -4.21
C LEU A 390 -14.91 4.49 -5.34
N THR A 391 -14.02 5.30 -5.92
CA THR A 391 -14.34 6.11 -7.11
C THR A 391 -14.76 5.21 -8.27
N GLN A 392 -13.96 4.20 -8.60
CA GLN A 392 -14.22 3.28 -9.71
C GLN A 392 -15.53 2.51 -9.54
N ALA A 393 -15.78 1.94 -8.35
CA ALA A 393 -17.01 1.21 -8.04
C ALA A 393 -18.23 2.12 -8.18
N SER A 394 -18.14 3.34 -7.62
CA SER A 394 -19.24 4.29 -7.67
C SER A 394 -19.57 4.79 -9.07
N THR A 395 -18.56 5.06 -9.90
CA THR A 395 -18.76 5.48 -11.31
C THR A 395 -19.45 4.36 -12.09
N ALA A 396 -19.06 3.11 -11.84
CA ALA A 396 -19.65 1.97 -12.53
C ALA A 396 -21.08 1.67 -12.04
N ILE A 397 -21.35 1.76 -10.74
CA ILE A 397 -22.64 1.36 -10.16
C ILE A 397 -23.64 2.51 -10.15
N ALA A 398 -23.22 3.75 -9.99
CA ALA A 398 -24.08 4.91 -9.90
C ALA A 398 -23.42 6.13 -10.60
N PRO A 399 -23.36 6.19 -11.94
CA PRO A 399 -22.63 7.25 -12.66
C PRO A 399 -23.14 8.67 -12.37
N THR A 400 -24.42 8.83 -12.02
CA THR A 400 -25.02 10.12 -11.60
C THR A 400 -24.61 10.56 -10.20
N TRP A 401 -23.89 9.72 -9.45
CA TRP A 401 -23.40 9.96 -8.09
C TRP A 401 -22.09 10.74 -8.03
N MET A 402 -21.32 10.82 -9.13
CA MET A 402 -20.16 11.71 -9.19
C MET A 402 -20.55 13.18 -8.90
N ASP A 403 -21.82 13.55 -9.15
CA ASP A 403 -22.35 14.86 -8.78
C ASP A 403 -22.71 15.02 -7.29
N ARG A 404 -22.78 13.94 -6.47
CA ARG A 404 -23.45 13.98 -5.16
C ARG A 404 -22.67 13.53 -3.93
N ALA A 405 -21.74 12.58 -3.99
CA ALA A 405 -21.12 12.12 -2.73
C ALA A 405 -19.81 12.76 -2.35
N TRP A 406 -19.08 13.31 -3.32
CA TRP A 406 -17.74 13.78 -3.03
C TRP A 406 -17.68 15.31 -2.94
N LEU A 407 -18.56 16.09 -3.60
CA LEU A 407 -18.10 17.41 -4.04
C LEU A 407 -19.02 18.64 -4.04
N ARG A 408 -20.21 18.73 -3.41
CA ARG A 408 -20.72 20.06 -2.94
C ARG A 408 -22.05 20.05 -2.14
N PRO A 409 -22.25 21.11 -1.32
CA PRO A 409 -23.45 21.41 -0.56
C PRO A 409 -24.36 22.32 -1.38
N ARG A 410 -25.50 21.84 -1.89
CA ARG A 410 -26.58 22.74 -2.30
C ARG A 410 -27.91 22.12 -1.94
N ARG A 411 -28.59 22.81 -1.00
CA ARG A 411 -30.01 22.85 -0.62
C ARG A 411 -30.78 21.52 -0.70
N PRO A 412 -31.57 21.16 0.33
CA PRO A 412 -32.43 19.98 0.28
C PRO A 412 -33.60 20.26 -0.67
N SER A 413 -33.39 20.16 -1.98
CA SER A 413 -34.47 19.88 -2.91
C SER A 413 -34.47 18.38 -3.13
N ALA A 414 -35.10 17.62 -2.23
CA ALA A 414 -35.60 16.24 -2.40
C ALA A 414 -34.76 15.20 -3.21
N LEU A 415 -33.43 15.33 -3.28
CA LEU A 415 -32.59 14.55 -4.18
C LEU A 415 -31.91 13.37 -3.46
N SER A 416 -32.58 12.22 -3.54
CA SER A 416 -32.12 10.84 -3.30
C SER A 416 -30.76 10.69 -2.62
N ARG A 417 -30.78 10.47 -1.29
CA ARG A 417 -29.73 9.68 -0.62
C ARG A 417 -29.57 8.38 -1.41
N LEU A 418 -28.33 7.91 -1.60
CA LEU A 418 -28.14 6.55 -2.10
C LEU A 418 -28.96 5.62 -1.24
N ASP A 419 -29.65 4.70 -1.89
CA ASP A 419 -30.32 3.65 -1.16
C ASP A 419 -29.27 2.78 -0.44
N PRO A 420 -29.55 2.26 0.77
CA PRO A 420 -28.61 1.41 1.49
C PRO A 420 -28.06 0.24 0.67
N VAL A 421 -28.86 -0.35 -0.23
CA VAL A 421 -28.42 -1.43 -1.13
C VAL A 421 -27.42 -0.93 -2.16
N GLU A 422 -27.65 0.25 -2.74
CA GLU A 422 -26.70 0.87 -3.68
C GLU A 422 -25.36 1.17 -3.00
N LEU A 423 -25.41 1.70 -1.77
CA LEU A 423 -24.22 2.02 -1.00
C LEU A 423 -23.46 0.75 -0.58
N ALA A 424 -24.17 -0.28 -0.16
CA ALA A 424 -23.58 -1.59 0.16
C ALA A 424 -22.92 -2.20 -1.08
N ALA A 425 -23.57 -2.17 -2.24
CA ALA A 425 -23.00 -2.66 -3.49
C ALA A 425 -21.72 -1.91 -3.88
N ILE A 426 -21.71 -0.57 -3.75
CA ILE A 426 -20.51 0.25 -3.98
C ILE A 426 -19.38 -0.15 -3.03
N ARG A 427 -19.65 -0.31 -1.73
CA ARG A 427 -18.63 -0.68 -0.73
C ARG A 427 -18.07 -2.08 -1.00
N LEU A 428 -18.92 -3.06 -1.30
CA LEU A 428 -18.49 -4.44 -1.58
C LEU A 428 -17.65 -4.54 -2.86
N VAL A 429 -18.06 -3.89 -3.95
CA VAL A 429 -17.25 -3.85 -5.18
C VAL A 429 -15.97 -3.04 -4.98
N ALA A 430 -16.02 -1.93 -4.25
CA ALA A 430 -14.81 -1.18 -3.91
C ALA A 430 -13.83 -2.02 -3.08
N ALA A 431 -14.33 -2.85 -2.16
CA ALA A 431 -13.51 -3.75 -1.38
C ALA A 431 -12.77 -4.76 -2.28
N GLU A 432 -13.46 -5.42 -3.21
CA GLU A 432 -12.82 -6.34 -4.17
C GLU A 432 -11.79 -5.64 -5.08
N LEU A 433 -12.12 -4.44 -5.56
CA LEU A 433 -11.18 -3.66 -6.38
C LEU A 433 -9.95 -3.23 -5.58
N ALA A 434 -10.10 -2.93 -4.28
CA ALA A 434 -8.99 -2.63 -3.39
C ALA A 434 -8.15 -3.89 -3.11
N ARG A 435 -8.79 -5.05 -2.85
CA ARG A 435 -8.07 -6.33 -2.66
C ARG A 435 -7.16 -6.65 -3.83
N GLN A 436 -7.66 -6.56 -5.06
CA GLN A 436 -6.85 -6.78 -6.27
C GLN A 436 -5.65 -5.82 -6.37
N ARG A 437 -5.83 -4.55 -5.98
CA ARG A 437 -4.75 -3.54 -5.99
C ARG A 437 -3.69 -3.80 -4.92
N GLU A 438 -4.13 -4.29 -3.78
CA GLU A 438 -3.29 -4.55 -2.60
C GLU A 438 -2.71 -5.97 -2.57
N GLY A 439 -3.04 -6.82 -3.55
CA GLY A 439 -2.63 -8.22 -3.56
C GLY A 439 -3.28 -9.06 -2.47
N LEU A 440 -4.43 -8.63 -1.93
CA LEU A 440 -5.18 -9.39 -0.94
C LEU A 440 -6.06 -10.45 -1.62
N ASP A 441 -6.30 -11.55 -0.91
CA ASP A 441 -7.20 -12.60 -1.38
C ASP A 441 -8.60 -12.03 -1.57
N SER A 442 -9.23 -12.40 -2.69
CA SER A 442 -10.62 -12.01 -2.99
C SER A 442 -11.57 -12.67 -2.00
N ASP A 443 -12.64 -11.97 -1.61
CA ASP A 443 -13.65 -12.55 -0.73
C ASP A 443 -14.71 -13.28 -1.60
N PRO A 444 -14.77 -14.62 -1.57
CA PRO A 444 -15.69 -15.38 -2.41
C PRO A 444 -17.16 -15.10 -2.07
N GLN A 445 -17.45 -14.57 -0.88
CA GLN A 445 -18.82 -14.24 -0.47
C GLN A 445 -19.35 -12.94 -1.08
N VAL A 446 -18.49 -12.06 -1.60
CA VAL A 446 -18.95 -10.78 -2.15
C VAL A 446 -19.83 -11.00 -3.37
N TYR A 447 -19.41 -11.84 -4.31
CA TYR A 447 -20.19 -12.14 -5.52
C TYR A 447 -21.51 -12.82 -5.16
N SER A 448 -21.48 -13.86 -4.31
CA SER A 448 -22.68 -14.60 -3.90
C SER A 448 -23.68 -13.72 -3.14
N THR A 449 -23.19 -12.82 -2.28
CA THR A 449 -24.00 -11.84 -1.54
C THR A 449 -24.72 -10.88 -2.49
N LEU A 450 -24.01 -10.31 -3.46
CA LEU A 450 -24.60 -9.39 -4.45
C LEU A 450 -25.59 -10.09 -5.38
N ALA A 451 -25.29 -11.33 -5.81
CA ALA A 451 -26.18 -12.12 -6.66
C ALA A 451 -27.47 -12.53 -5.93
N ARG A 452 -27.37 -12.91 -4.64
CA ARG A 452 -28.54 -13.18 -3.80
C ARG A 452 -29.38 -11.92 -3.63
N ALA A 453 -28.76 -10.79 -3.29
CA ALA A 453 -29.46 -9.52 -3.16
C ALA A 453 -30.18 -9.11 -4.45
N GLU A 454 -29.55 -9.31 -5.62
CA GLU A 454 -30.18 -9.03 -6.91
C GLU A 454 -31.41 -9.90 -7.15
N SER A 455 -31.28 -11.21 -6.88
CA SER A 455 -32.37 -12.18 -7.04
C SER A 455 -33.57 -11.84 -6.15
N ASP A 456 -33.33 -11.42 -4.90
CA ASP A 456 -34.38 -11.03 -3.97
C ASP A 456 -35.09 -9.74 -4.42
N VAL A 457 -34.34 -8.71 -4.84
CA VAL A 457 -34.92 -7.46 -5.37
C VAL A 457 -35.74 -7.72 -6.65
N LEU A 458 -35.27 -8.57 -7.55
CA LEU A 458 -35.99 -8.94 -8.77
C LEU A 458 -37.28 -9.72 -8.45
N ARG A 459 -37.24 -10.62 -7.46
CA ARG A 459 -38.42 -11.36 -6.99
C ARG A 459 -39.46 -10.41 -6.40
N ASP A 460 -39.05 -9.49 -5.54
CA ASP A 460 -39.95 -8.52 -4.92
C ASP A 460 -40.57 -7.59 -5.97
N ARG A 461 -39.78 -7.16 -6.97
CA ARG A 461 -40.30 -6.41 -8.11
C ARG A 461 -41.33 -7.20 -8.90
N ALA A 462 -41.05 -8.47 -9.23
CA ALA A 462 -41.97 -9.31 -10.00
C ALA A 462 -43.30 -9.53 -9.28
N ARG A 463 -43.29 -9.58 -7.94
CA ARG A 463 -44.50 -9.65 -7.10
C ARG A 463 -45.27 -8.34 -7.06
N LEU A 464 -44.56 -7.20 -7.01
CA LEU A 464 -45.16 -5.89 -6.81
C LEU A 464 -45.73 -5.27 -8.09
N VAL A 465 -45.07 -5.48 -9.23
CA VAL A 465 -45.41 -4.86 -10.52
C VAL A 465 -46.84 -5.14 -11.00
N PRO A 466 -47.39 -6.37 -10.92
CA PRO A 466 -48.75 -6.66 -11.40
C PRO A 466 -49.86 -5.89 -10.66
N TYR A 467 -49.60 -5.43 -9.44
CA TYR A 467 -50.59 -4.79 -8.56
C TYR A 467 -50.30 -3.30 -8.30
N SER A 468 -49.28 -2.74 -8.96
CA SER A 468 -48.83 -1.36 -8.72
C SER A 468 -48.83 -0.53 -10.00
N GLU A 469 -49.09 0.77 -9.86
CA GLU A 469 -48.87 1.73 -10.93
C GLU A 469 -47.39 1.70 -11.38
N PRO A 470 -47.09 1.76 -12.70
CA PRO A 470 -45.71 1.69 -13.20
C PRO A 470 -44.75 2.75 -12.63
N ARG A 471 -45.28 3.87 -12.13
CA ARG A 471 -44.50 4.97 -11.54
C ARG A 471 -44.53 5.01 -10.01
N ALA A 472 -45.10 3.98 -9.36
CA ALA A 472 -45.17 3.92 -7.91
C ALA A 472 -43.76 4.02 -7.29
N PRO A 473 -43.56 4.78 -6.19
CA PRO A 473 -42.24 4.98 -5.58
C PRO A 473 -41.51 3.68 -5.23
N ALA A 474 -42.23 2.67 -4.74
CA ALA A 474 -41.67 1.36 -4.38
C ALA A 474 -41.16 0.58 -5.61
N VAL A 475 -41.92 0.58 -6.72
CA VAL A 475 -41.50 -0.03 -7.99
C VAL A 475 -40.24 0.66 -8.52
N ARG A 476 -40.21 2.00 -8.51
CA ARG A 476 -39.05 2.79 -8.94
C ARG A 476 -37.81 2.56 -8.06
N LEU A 477 -37.98 2.31 -6.77
CA LEU A 477 -36.89 2.00 -5.85
C LEU A 477 -36.29 0.62 -6.18
N LEU A 478 -37.12 -0.42 -6.29
CA LEU A 478 -36.66 -1.77 -6.64
C LEU A 478 -35.99 -1.81 -8.02
N GLU A 479 -36.52 -1.08 -9.01
CA GLU A 479 -35.87 -0.93 -10.32
C GLU A 479 -34.52 -0.22 -10.26
N ARG A 480 -34.34 0.70 -9.31
CA ARG A 480 -33.07 1.37 -9.10
C ARG A 480 -32.05 0.44 -8.45
N GLN A 481 -32.46 -0.27 -7.39
CA GLN A 481 -31.65 -1.27 -6.69
C GLN A 481 -31.22 -2.41 -7.62
N ALA A 482 -32.15 -3.01 -8.38
CA ALA A 482 -31.84 -4.08 -9.33
C ALA A 482 -30.78 -3.64 -10.36
N ARG A 483 -30.92 -2.43 -10.92
CA ARG A 483 -29.93 -1.88 -11.86
C ARG A 483 -28.56 -1.64 -11.23
N ALA A 484 -28.51 -1.24 -9.96
CA ALA A 484 -27.25 -1.05 -9.26
C ALA A 484 -26.54 -2.39 -9.00
N LEU A 485 -27.27 -3.41 -8.56
CA LEU A 485 -26.75 -4.75 -8.31
C LEU A 485 -26.28 -5.43 -9.60
N ALA A 486 -27.04 -5.33 -10.69
CA ALA A 486 -26.62 -5.81 -12.00
C ALA A 486 -25.29 -5.19 -12.48
N ARG A 487 -25.13 -3.87 -12.29
CA ARG A 487 -23.87 -3.18 -12.62
C ARG A 487 -22.72 -3.61 -11.70
N ALA A 488 -23.00 -3.86 -10.42
CA ALA A 488 -22.01 -4.35 -9.47
C ALA A 488 -21.48 -5.74 -9.89
N LEU A 489 -22.37 -6.68 -10.22
CA LEU A 489 -22.01 -8.01 -10.71
C LEU A 489 -21.23 -7.95 -12.02
N HIS A 490 -21.65 -7.12 -12.96
CA HIS A 490 -20.93 -6.91 -14.22
C HIS A 490 -19.48 -6.42 -14.02
N VAL A 491 -19.25 -5.55 -13.02
CA VAL A 491 -17.89 -5.10 -12.68
C VAL A 491 -17.03 -6.25 -12.16
N LEU A 492 -17.59 -7.11 -11.29
CA LEU A 492 -16.88 -8.26 -10.73
C LEU A 492 -16.55 -9.29 -11.82
N GLU A 493 -17.49 -9.59 -12.71
CA GLU A 493 -17.30 -10.51 -13.84
C GLU A 493 -16.19 -10.03 -14.78
N LYS A 494 -16.18 -8.75 -15.14
CA LYS A 494 -15.12 -8.15 -15.98
C LYS A 494 -13.74 -8.24 -15.34
N ARG A 495 -13.68 -8.36 -14.01
CA ARG A 495 -12.45 -8.51 -13.21
C ARG A 495 -12.09 -9.96 -12.92
N GLY A 496 -12.83 -10.93 -13.48
CA GLY A 496 -12.59 -12.36 -13.31
C GLY A 496 -13.00 -12.90 -11.93
N LEU A 497 -13.86 -12.18 -11.20
CA LEU A 497 -14.26 -12.50 -9.82
C LEU A 497 -15.57 -13.29 -9.76
N ASN A 498 -15.90 -14.08 -10.79
CA ASN A 498 -17.06 -14.96 -10.77
C ASN A 498 -16.66 -16.38 -10.31
N PRO A 499 -17.55 -17.10 -9.60
CA PRO A 499 -17.24 -18.41 -9.05
C PRO A 499 -16.90 -19.47 -10.11
N THR A 500 -17.35 -19.30 -11.35
CA THR A 500 -17.07 -20.20 -12.47
C THR A 500 -15.62 -20.14 -12.99
N VAL A 501 -14.91 -19.04 -12.76
CA VAL A 501 -13.47 -18.93 -13.12
C VAL A 501 -12.58 -19.44 -11.98
N ALA A 502 -12.96 -19.18 -10.72
CA ALA A 502 -12.23 -19.67 -9.53
C ALA A 502 -12.19 -21.21 -9.44
N ALA A 503 -13.29 -21.88 -9.74
CA ALA A 503 -13.34 -23.36 -9.77
C ALA A 503 -12.41 -23.96 -10.84
N ARG A 504 -12.19 -23.24 -11.95
CA ARG A 504 -11.29 -23.68 -13.05
C ARG A 504 -9.81 -23.45 -12.76
N SER A 505 -9.44 -22.51 -11.88
CA SER A 505 -8.07 -22.35 -11.40
C SER A 505 -7.70 -23.42 -10.37
N GLU A 506 -8.60 -23.73 -9.44
CA GLU A 506 -8.37 -24.78 -8.43
C GLU A 506 -8.28 -26.18 -9.06
N GLU A 507 -9.08 -26.51 -10.08
CA GLU A 507 -8.95 -27.77 -10.82
C GLU A 507 -7.63 -27.88 -11.61
N ARG A 508 -7.07 -26.76 -12.07
CA ARG A 508 -5.77 -26.74 -12.77
C ARG A 508 -4.61 -26.95 -11.81
N ASP A 509 -4.67 -26.36 -10.63
CA ASP A 509 -3.64 -26.53 -9.60
C ASP A 509 -3.72 -27.92 -8.96
N ALA A 510 -4.91 -28.48 -8.75
CA ALA A 510 -5.08 -29.86 -8.29
C ALA A 510 -4.61 -30.90 -9.32
N GLY A 511 -4.76 -30.63 -10.62
CA GLY A 511 -4.29 -31.51 -11.69
C GLY A 511 -2.77 -31.50 -11.93
N ALA A 512 -2.05 -30.52 -11.35
CA ALA A 512 -0.59 -30.41 -11.47
C ALA A 512 0.18 -31.27 -10.44
N TRP A 513 -0.47 -31.73 -9.37
CA TRP A 513 0.14 -32.62 -8.37
C TRP A 513 -0.11 -34.11 -8.62
N SER A 514 -0.85 -34.45 -9.68
CA SER A 514 -1.20 -35.82 -10.04
C SER A 514 -0.54 -36.32 -11.34
N ARG A 515 0.65 -35.82 -11.70
CA ARG A 515 1.46 -36.37 -12.80
C ARG A 515 2.92 -36.52 -12.43
#